data_AF-A0A261XX38-F1
#
_entry.id   AF-A0A261XX38-F1
#
_cell.length_a   1.000
_cell.length_b   1.000
_cell.length_c   1.000
_cell.angle_alpha   90.00
_cell.angle_beta   90.00
_cell.angle_gamma   90.00
#
_symmetry.space_group_name_H-M   'P 1'
#
loop_
_entity.id
_entity.type
_entity.pdbx_description
1 polymer ?
#
loop_
_entity_poly.entity_id
_entity_poly.type
_entity_poly.pdbx_seq_one_letter_code
_entity_poly.pdbx_strand_id
1 'polypeptide(L)'
;MQVEYDPREYVDRRRDWTTNPVAYLDQYYTRYYWIAPASEDSKGVEGDLLIHQSPNCLCVLCLAPTHPLLLRYKEDPTIAKRIRIEFQDTYNSVNLSSKNKKGAPWLQVGSEYLKIMLDEEPGKEPEASDTEPLVYSFRSCIHSQMMEVNEKFVNDPDLLFRRPYSQGYLAIVKPKLDDPKKALELCITREEYEARQ
;
A
#
# COMPACT_ATOMS: atom_id res chain seq x y z
N MET A 1 -37.92 -12.74 -21.28
CA MET A 1 -37.76 -13.40 -19.97
C MET A 1 -37.49 -12.30 -18.97
N GLN A 2 -38.46 -11.92 -18.14
CA GLN A 2 -38.23 -10.94 -17.06
C GLN A 2 -37.52 -11.68 -15.93
N VAL A 3 -36.30 -11.28 -15.61
CA VAL A 3 -35.62 -11.77 -14.41
C VAL A 3 -36.27 -11.06 -13.24
N GLU A 4 -37.00 -11.79 -12.42
CA GLU A 4 -37.61 -11.27 -11.20
C GLU A 4 -36.50 -11.00 -10.19
N TYR A 5 -36.31 -9.73 -9.84
CA TYR A 5 -35.29 -9.30 -8.90
C TYR A 5 -35.82 -9.48 -7.48
N ASP A 6 -35.35 -10.49 -6.75
CA ASP A 6 -35.62 -10.67 -5.31
C ASP A 6 -34.49 -10.07 -4.46
N PRO A 7 -34.72 -8.94 -3.76
CA PRO A 7 -33.71 -8.32 -2.90
C PRO A 7 -33.28 -9.21 -1.72
N ARG A 8 -34.07 -10.23 -1.36
CA ARG A 8 -33.82 -11.11 -0.22
C ARG A 8 -32.62 -12.03 -0.44
N GLU A 9 -32.31 -12.37 -1.70
CA GLU A 9 -31.14 -13.18 -2.08
C GLU A 9 -29.79 -12.50 -1.78
N TYR A 10 -29.80 -11.20 -1.49
CA TYR A 10 -28.61 -10.40 -1.20
C TYR A 10 -28.50 -9.98 0.26
N VAL A 11 -29.42 -10.41 1.13
CA VAL A 11 -29.45 -10.01 2.54
C VAL A 11 -28.23 -10.51 3.30
N ASP A 12 -27.80 -11.75 3.04
CA ASP A 12 -26.63 -12.32 3.71
C ASP A 12 -25.33 -11.63 3.28
N ARG A 13 -25.20 -11.24 2.00
CA ARG A 13 -24.07 -10.44 1.49
C ARG A 13 -23.94 -9.05 2.14
N ARG A 14 -25.03 -8.48 2.66
CA ARG A 14 -25.01 -7.19 3.37
C ARG A 14 -24.63 -7.32 4.84
N ARG A 15 -24.85 -8.48 5.47
CA ARG A 15 -24.56 -8.70 6.90
C ARG A 15 -23.07 -8.60 7.21
N ASP A 16 -22.22 -9.01 6.27
CA ASP A 16 -20.76 -8.95 6.44
C ASP A 16 -20.24 -7.50 6.54
N TRP A 17 -20.92 -6.54 5.90
CA TRP A 17 -20.52 -5.13 5.89
C TRP A 17 -20.78 -4.41 7.22
N THR A 18 -21.79 -4.86 7.96
CA THR A 18 -22.09 -4.34 9.30
C THR A 18 -21.04 -4.74 10.34
N THR A 19 -20.40 -5.90 10.17
CA THR A 19 -19.38 -6.41 11.11
C THR A 19 -17.97 -6.07 10.65
N ASN A 20 -17.73 -6.06 9.34
CA ASN A 20 -16.45 -5.70 8.74
C ASN A 20 -16.67 -4.59 7.69
N PRO A 21 -16.40 -3.32 8.02
CA PRO A 21 -16.66 -2.19 7.13
C PRO A 21 -15.81 -2.18 5.85
N VAL A 22 -14.81 -3.07 5.74
CA VAL A 22 -13.99 -3.23 4.52
C VAL A 22 -14.31 -4.51 3.75
N ALA A 23 -15.29 -5.31 4.17
CA ALA A 23 -15.71 -6.53 3.46
C ALA A 23 -16.21 -6.26 2.03
N TYR A 24 -16.68 -5.04 1.74
CA TYR A 24 -17.03 -4.67 0.38
C TYR A 24 -15.81 -4.69 -0.58
N LEU A 25 -14.59 -4.48 -0.08
CA LEU A 25 -13.39 -4.52 -0.91
C LEU A 25 -13.17 -5.89 -1.54
N ASP A 26 -13.56 -6.97 -0.85
CA ASP A 26 -13.44 -8.34 -1.37
C ASP A 26 -14.34 -8.60 -2.58
N GLN A 27 -15.35 -7.77 -2.81
CA GLN A 27 -16.23 -7.87 -3.98
C GLN A 27 -15.66 -7.15 -5.21
N TYR A 28 -14.86 -6.10 -4.98
CA TYR A 28 -14.36 -5.22 -6.05
C TYR A 28 -12.87 -5.37 -6.32
N TYR A 29 -12.12 -6.04 -5.45
CA TYR A 29 -10.69 -6.18 -5.57
C TYR A 29 -10.24 -7.61 -5.34
N THR A 30 -9.36 -8.09 -6.19
CA THR A 30 -8.57 -9.30 -5.94
C THR A 30 -7.35 -8.92 -5.12
N ARG A 31 -7.09 -9.65 -4.03
CA ARG A 31 -5.94 -9.40 -3.15
C ARG A 31 -4.75 -10.25 -3.57
N TYR A 32 -3.62 -9.59 -3.70
CA TYR A 32 -2.31 -10.20 -3.88
C TYR A 32 -1.36 -9.66 -2.82
N TYR A 33 -0.30 -10.40 -2.56
CA TYR A 33 0.71 -10.05 -1.59
C TYR A 33 2.08 -10.14 -2.22
N TRP A 34 2.94 -9.17 -1.95
CA TRP A 34 4.33 -9.23 -2.30
C TRP A 34 5.14 -9.38 -1.03
N ILE A 35 5.99 -10.40 -0.98
CA ILE A 35 6.89 -10.63 0.15
C ILE A 35 8.22 -9.98 -0.16
N ALA A 36 8.68 -9.13 0.74
CA ALA A 36 9.97 -8.47 0.57
C ALA A 36 11.09 -9.54 0.56
N PRO A 37 12.02 -9.50 -0.39
CA PRO A 37 13.18 -10.38 -0.35
C PRO A 37 14.00 -10.05 0.91
N ALA A 38 14.56 -11.06 1.55
CA ALA A 38 15.53 -10.87 2.61
C ALA A 38 16.84 -10.35 1.99
N SER A 39 16.96 -9.04 1.77
CA SER A 39 18.21 -8.43 1.33
C SER A 39 19.04 -8.00 2.54
N GLU A 40 20.26 -8.53 2.63
CA GLU A 40 21.27 -8.07 3.61
C GLU A 40 21.84 -6.70 3.24
N ASP A 41 21.72 -6.28 1.97
CA ASP A 41 22.33 -5.06 1.41
C ASP A 41 21.44 -3.81 1.48
N SER A 42 20.18 -3.92 1.93
CA SER A 42 19.27 -2.79 2.05
C SER A 42 19.56 -2.01 3.32
N LYS A 43 19.92 -0.72 3.20
CA LYS A 43 20.09 0.25 4.31
C LYS A 43 18.78 0.58 5.06
N GLY A 44 17.79 -0.31 5.05
CA GLY A 44 16.46 -0.09 5.61
C GLY A 44 15.68 -1.39 5.76
N VAL A 45 14.61 -1.33 6.54
CA VAL A 45 13.69 -2.45 6.75
C VAL A 45 12.72 -2.49 5.58
N GLU A 46 12.81 -3.54 4.78
CA GLU A 46 11.78 -3.87 3.79
C GLU A 46 10.66 -4.67 4.46
N GLY A 47 9.45 -4.57 3.91
CA GLY A 47 8.30 -5.28 4.43
C GLY A 47 7.30 -5.62 3.36
N ASP A 48 6.44 -6.58 3.69
CA ASP A 48 5.45 -7.14 2.78
C ASP A 48 4.39 -6.11 2.36
N LEU A 49 3.95 -6.18 1.11
CA LEU A 49 2.91 -5.31 0.56
C LEU A 49 1.64 -6.07 0.27
N LEU A 50 0.50 -5.43 0.54
CA LEU A 50 -0.81 -5.84 0.08
C LEU A 50 -1.14 -5.07 -1.21
N ILE A 51 -1.61 -5.79 -2.22
CA ILE A 51 -2.02 -5.25 -3.51
C ILE A 51 -3.51 -5.55 -3.71
N HIS A 52 -4.32 -4.50 -3.81
CA HIS A 52 -5.70 -4.60 -4.25
C HIS A 52 -5.77 -4.34 -5.76
N GLN A 53 -5.95 -5.40 -6.55
CA GLN A 53 -6.17 -5.27 -7.99
C GLN A 53 -7.67 -5.13 -8.28
N SER A 54 -8.04 -4.06 -8.97
CA SER A 54 -9.41 -3.83 -9.44
C SER A 54 -9.67 -4.44 -10.83
N PRO A 55 -10.94 -4.61 -11.25
CA PRO A 55 -11.30 -5.15 -12.56
C PRO A 55 -10.77 -4.37 -13.77
N ASN A 56 -10.40 -3.09 -13.60
CA ASN A 56 -9.77 -2.29 -14.66
C ASN A 56 -8.22 -2.35 -14.61
N CYS A 57 -7.69 -3.35 -13.89
CA CYS A 57 -6.27 -3.63 -13.68
C CYS A 57 -5.49 -2.58 -12.87
N LEU A 58 -6.12 -1.53 -12.34
CA LEU A 58 -5.43 -0.65 -11.38
C LEU A 58 -5.14 -1.40 -10.08
N CYS A 59 -3.94 -1.16 -9.55
CA CYS A 59 -3.46 -1.76 -8.32
C CYS A 59 -3.31 -0.68 -7.25
N VAL A 60 -3.92 -0.90 -6.09
CA VAL A 60 -3.73 -0.07 -4.90
C VAL A 60 -2.74 -0.78 -3.98
N LEU A 61 -1.62 -0.13 -3.68
CA LEU A 61 -0.56 -0.64 -2.82
C LEU A 61 -0.81 -0.22 -1.37
N CYS A 62 -0.74 -1.17 -0.45
CA CYS A 62 -1.03 -1.00 0.97
C CYS A 62 0.01 -1.75 1.82
N LEU A 63 0.11 -1.44 3.11
CA LEU A 63 0.89 -2.24 4.05
C LEU A 63 0.26 -3.63 4.21
N ALA A 64 1.04 -4.71 4.12
CA ALA A 64 0.53 -6.03 4.43
C ALA A 64 0.33 -6.23 5.94
N PRO A 65 -0.57 -7.13 6.39
CA PRO A 65 -0.88 -7.32 7.81
C PRO A 65 0.30 -7.60 8.74
N THR A 66 1.37 -8.21 8.23
CA THR A 66 2.58 -8.53 9.00
C THR A 66 3.77 -7.63 8.66
N HIS A 67 3.52 -6.53 7.94
CA HIS A 67 4.55 -5.55 7.65
C HIS A 67 5.17 -5.01 8.98
N PRO A 68 6.51 -4.97 9.11
CA PRO A 68 7.18 -4.58 10.36
C PRO A 68 6.73 -3.24 10.95
N LEU A 69 6.47 -2.23 10.10
CA LEU A 69 5.91 -0.94 10.52
C LEU A 69 4.53 -1.05 11.19
N LEU A 70 3.63 -1.91 10.68
CA LEU A 70 2.32 -2.13 11.31
C LEU A 70 2.45 -2.90 12.62
N LEU A 71 3.36 -3.87 12.69
CA LEU A 71 3.63 -4.61 13.93
C LEU A 71 4.16 -3.68 15.02
N ARG A 72 5.11 -2.80 14.69
CA ARG A 72 5.63 -1.80 15.61
C ARG A 72 4.57 -0.84 16.10
N TYR A 73 3.63 -0.41 15.24
CA TYR A 73 2.52 0.44 15.65
C TYR A 73 1.59 -0.26 16.66
N LYS A 74 1.38 -1.57 16.53
CA LYS A 74 0.58 -2.34 17.50
C LYS A 74 1.24 -2.37 18.88
N GLU A 75 2.57 -2.38 18.93
CA GLU A 75 3.35 -2.35 20.18
C GLU A 75 3.43 -0.93 20.76
N ASP A 76 3.68 0.06 19.91
CA ASP A 76 3.78 1.48 20.28
C ASP A 76 2.99 2.37 19.31
N PRO A 77 1.73 2.71 19.64
CA PRO A 77 0.91 3.60 18.81
C PRO A 77 1.47 5.03 18.69
N THR A 78 2.40 5.44 19.57
CA THR A 78 2.96 6.80 19.54
C THR A 78 3.84 7.05 18.31
N ILE A 79 4.31 5.99 17.65
CA ILE A 79 5.12 6.10 16.43
C ILE A 79 4.38 6.85 15.32
N ALA A 80 3.05 6.86 15.31
CA ALA A 80 2.29 7.54 14.27
C ALA A 80 2.47 9.06 14.28
N LYS A 81 2.86 9.64 15.41
CA LYS A 81 3.24 11.06 15.54
C LYS A 81 4.69 11.34 15.15
N ARG A 82 5.48 10.30 14.95
CA ARG A 82 6.94 10.35 14.71
C ARG A 82 7.29 9.89 13.30
N ILE A 83 6.30 9.59 12.46
CA ILE A 83 6.57 9.18 11.09
C ILE A 83 6.87 10.42 10.23
N ARG A 84 7.96 10.32 9.46
CA ARG A 84 8.24 11.21 8.34
C ARG A 84 8.15 10.40 7.05
N ILE A 85 7.31 10.84 6.14
CA ILE A 85 7.04 10.16 4.88
C ILE A 85 7.69 10.94 3.75
N GLU A 86 8.58 10.29 3.00
CA GLU A 86 9.26 10.87 1.86
C GLU A 86 9.05 10.00 0.62
N PHE A 87 8.31 10.54 -0.35
CA PHE A 87 8.28 9.95 -1.68
C PHE A 87 9.50 10.42 -2.46
N GLN A 88 9.95 9.61 -3.41
CA GLN A 88 11.03 10.01 -4.32
C GLN A 88 10.58 11.25 -5.14
N ASP A 89 11.48 12.20 -5.37
CA ASP A 89 11.18 13.51 -6.01
C ASP A 89 10.50 13.39 -7.39
N THR A 90 10.83 12.32 -8.12
CA THR A 90 10.20 11.98 -9.40
C THR A 90 8.68 11.79 -9.28
N TYR A 91 8.18 11.43 -8.10
CA TYR A 91 6.76 11.22 -7.81
C TYR A 91 6.11 12.39 -7.04
N ASN A 92 6.89 13.24 -6.36
CA ASN A 92 6.40 14.43 -5.64
C ASN A 92 5.97 15.58 -6.57
N SER A 93 6.68 15.77 -7.69
CA SER A 93 6.58 16.97 -8.54
C SER A 93 5.70 16.81 -9.79
N VAL A 94 5.38 15.57 -10.16
CA VAL A 94 4.50 15.31 -11.29
C VAL A 94 3.07 15.57 -10.81
N ASN A 95 2.38 16.51 -11.44
CA ASN A 95 0.96 16.79 -11.23
C ASN A 95 0.09 15.55 -11.53
N LEU A 96 0.12 14.51 -10.68
CA LEU A 96 -0.73 13.32 -10.73
C LEU A 96 -2.23 13.69 -10.60
N SER A 97 -2.49 14.91 -10.08
CA SER A 97 -3.79 15.57 -9.96
C SER A 97 -4.33 16.19 -11.26
N SER A 98 -3.48 16.45 -12.26
CA SER A 98 -3.91 17.19 -13.46
C SER A 98 -4.71 16.32 -14.45
N LYS A 99 -5.78 16.91 -15.03
CA LYS A 99 -6.77 16.27 -15.93
C LYS A 99 -6.20 15.53 -17.15
N ASN A 100 -4.92 15.72 -17.47
CA ASN A 100 -4.21 15.02 -18.53
C ASN A 100 -3.03 14.24 -17.94
N LYS A 101 -3.26 12.98 -17.55
CA LYS A 101 -2.25 12.03 -17.04
C LYS A 101 -1.22 11.58 -18.10
N LYS A 102 -0.89 12.43 -19.08
CA LYS A 102 0.13 12.20 -20.09
C LYS A 102 1.49 12.56 -19.47
N GLY A 103 2.18 11.58 -18.91
CA GLY A 103 3.55 11.77 -18.38
C GLY A 103 3.80 11.19 -16.99
N ALA A 104 2.87 10.41 -16.42
CA ALA A 104 3.11 9.70 -15.18
C ALA A 104 4.35 8.77 -15.31
N PRO A 105 5.28 8.79 -14.33
CA PRO A 105 6.54 8.05 -14.42
C PRO A 105 6.31 6.54 -14.32
N TRP A 106 7.22 5.80 -14.94
CA TRP A 106 7.23 4.33 -14.88
C TRP A 106 8.12 3.86 -13.74
N LEU A 107 7.57 2.98 -12.91
CA LEU A 107 8.26 2.21 -11.89
C LEU A 107 8.73 0.88 -12.47
N GLN A 108 10.01 0.57 -12.29
CA GLN A 108 10.52 -0.78 -12.50
C GLN A 108 10.35 -1.60 -11.22
N VAL A 109 10.29 -2.93 -11.36
CA VAL A 109 10.33 -3.82 -10.21
C VAL A 109 11.62 -3.56 -9.42
N GLY A 110 11.50 -3.44 -8.10
CA GLY A 110 12.61 -3.15 -7.19
C GLY A 110 12.95 -1.65 -7.05
N SER A 111 12.38 -0.76 -7.87
CA SER A 111 12.57 0.68 -7.69
C SER A 111 11.92 1.17 -6.41
N GLU A 112 12.68 1.84 -5.56
CA GLU A 112 12.18 2.51 -4.37
C GLU A 112 11.37 3.75 -4.76
N TYR A 113 10.16 3.89 -4.21
CA TYR A 113 9.27 5.01 -4.49
C TYR A 113 8.85 5.78 -3.24
N LEU A 114 8.99 5.17 -2.07
CA LEU A 114 8.59 5.73 -0.79
C LEU A 114 9.55 5.27 0.31
N LYS A 115 9.86 6.18 1.23
CA LYS A 115 10.51 5.92 2.51
C LYS A 115 9.64 6.43 3.64
N ILE A 116 9.56 5.64 4.70
CA ILE A 116 8.96 6.08 5.96
C ILE A 116 10.04 5.98 7.03
N MET A 117 10.35 7.10 7.66
CA MET A 117 11.35 7.20 8.71
C MET A 117 10.66 7.41 10.05
N LEU A 118 11.25 6.86 11.11
CA LEU A 118 10.84 7.18 12.47
C LEU A 118 11.81 8.17 13.08
N ASP A 119 11.30 9.36 13.37
CA ASP A 119 12.06 10.39 14.08
C ASP A 119 12.14 10.04 15.58
N GLU A 120 13.19 10.47 16.28
CA GLU A 120 13.33 10.27 17.73
C GLU A 120 12.24 11.01 18.51
N GLU A 121 11.94 12.24 18.10
CA GLU A 121 10.87 13.08 18.62
C GLU A 121 9.99 13.59 17.47
N PRO A 122 8.67 13.81 17.70
CA PRO A 122 7.77 14.35 16.68
C PRO A 122 8.28 15.65 16.07
N GLY A 123 8.52 15.68 14.75
CA GLY A 123 8.92 16.89 14.03
C GLY A 123 10.36 17.35 14.28
N LYS A 124 11.17 16.54 14.97
CA LYS A 124 12.60 16.79 15.11
C LYS A 124 13.33 15.96 14.05
N GLU A 125 13.87 16.62 13.02
CA GLU A 125 14.82 15.96 12.14
C GLU A 125 15.93 15.33 12.98
N PRO A 126 16.45 14.15 12.62
CA PRO A 126 17.59 13.59 13.31
C PRO A 126 18.71 14.62 13.28
N GLU A 127 18.98 15.28 14.41
CA GLU A 127 20.25 15.94 14.63
C GLU A 127 21.35 14.89 14.42
N ALA A 128 22.57 15.30 14.09
CA ALA A 128 23.70 14.41 13.86
C ALA A 128 23.98 13.53 15.09
N SER A 129 23.16 12.50 15.23
CA SER A 129 23.17 11.40 16.18
C SER A 129 24.07 10.35 15.55
N ASP A 130 24.91 9.71 16.37
CA ASP A 130 25.71 8.57 15.94
C ASP A 130 24.84 7.35 15.52
N THR A 131 23.51 7.42 15.69
CA THR A 131 22.57 6.36 15.33
C THR A 131 21.82 6.70 14.03
N GLU A 132 21.96 5.85 13.01
CA GLU A 132 21.20 5.99 11.77
C GLU A 132 19.68 5.87 12.04
N PRO A 133 18.83 6.72 11.41
CA PRO A 133 17.39 6.66 11.62
C PRO A 133 16.82 5.34 11.11
N LEU A 134 15.78 4.82 11.80
CA LEU A 134 15.09 3.63 11.33
C LEU A 134 14.25 3.97 10.09
N VAL A 135 14.65 3.42 8.95
CA VAL A 135 14.03 3.68 7.64
C VAL A 135 13.29 2.42 7.17
N TYR A 136 12.03 2.59 6.78
CA TYR A 136 11.25 1.60 6.05
C TYR A 136 11.21 1.97 4.57
N SER A 137 11.81 1.14 3.73
CA SER A 137 11.92 1.37 2.29
C SER A 137 10.85 0.59 1.53
N PHE A 138 10.13 1.28 0.65
CA PHE A 138 9.05 0.72 -0.14
C PHE A 138 9.45 0.67 -1.62
N ARG A 139 9.55 -0.55 -2.14
CA ARG A 139 9.94 -0.82 -3.52
C ARG A 139 8.75 -1.31 -4.33
N SER A 140 8.76 -1.01 -5.63
CA SER A 140 7.72 -1.48 -6.53
C SER A 140 7.83 -2.99 -6.71
N CYS A 141 6.74 -3.70 -6.48
CA CYS A 141 6.60 -5.12 -6.77
C CYS A 141 6.13 -5.40 -8.21
N ILE A 142 5.75 -4.36 -8.95
CA ILE A 142 5.15 -4.43 -10.28
C ILE A 142 5.86 -3.47 -11.22
N HIS A 143 6.05 -3.86 -12.48
CA HIS A 143 6.41 -2.89 -13.51
C HIS A 143 5.17 -2.10 -13.93
N SER A 144 5.08 -0.85 -13.52
CA SER A 144 3.84 -0.08 -13.57
C SER A 144 4.05 1.42 -13.76
N GLN A 145 3.03 2.12 -14.23
CA GLN A 145 2.95 3.58 -14.23
C GLN A 145 2.41 4.07 -12.88
N MET A 146 3.09 5.02 -12.24
CA MET A 146 2.65 5.63 -10.98
C MET A 146 1.46 6.56 -11.24
N MET A 147 0.29 6.25 -10.69
CA MET A 147 -0.93 7.03 -10.94
C MET A 147 -1.23 8.04 -9.84
N GLU A 148 -0.89 7.69 -8.60
CA GLU A 148 -1.19 8.49 -7.41
C GLU A 148 -0.31 8.06 -6.23
N VAL A 149 0.11 9.01 -5.40
CA VAL A 149 0.66 8.77 -4.06
C VAL A 149 -0.30 9.34 -3.02
N ASN A 150 -0.35 8.76 -1.82
CA ASN A 150 -1.30 9.22 -0.81
C ASN A 150 -0.78 10.45 -0.05
N GLU A 151 -1.06 11.64 -0.58
CA GLU A 151 -0.68 12.92 0.02
C GLU A 151 -1.42 13.22 1.34
N LYS A 152 -2.45 12.44 1.71
CA LYS A 152 -3.23 12.68 2.94
C LYS A 152 -2.38 12.52 4.20
N PHE A 153 -1.29 11.76 4.12
CA PHE A 153 -0.40 11.56 5.26
C PHE A 153 0.26 12.85 5.74
N VAL A 154 0.37 13.87 4.87
CA VAL A 154 0.85 15.21 5.27
C VAL A 154 -0.02 15.81 6.37
N ASN A 155 -1.33 15.54 6.34
CA ASN A 155 -2.30 16.09 7.29
C ASN A 155 -2.78 15.07 8.35
N ASP A 156 -2.79 13.77 8.01
CA ASP A 156 -3.25 12.68 8.88
C ASP A 156 -2.30 11.47 8.74
N PRO A 157 -1.12 11.49 9.39
CA PRO A 157 -0.17 10.36 9.34
C PRO A 157 -0.74 9.09 9.98
N ASP A 158 -1.61 9.23 10.98
CA ASP A 158 -2.32 8.14 11.65
C ASP A 158 -3.18 7.32 10.67
N LEU A 159 -3.56 7.90 9.53
CA LEU A 159 -4.34 7.22 8.49
C LEU A 159 -3.68 5.92 8.00
N LEU A 160 -2.35 5.92 7.93
CA LEU A 160 -1.54 4.77 7.54
C LEU A 160 -1.83 3.54 8.41
N PHE A 161 -2.09 3.76 9.70
CA PHE A 161 -2.29 2.71 10.69
C PHE A 161 -3.76 2.46 11.02
N ARG A 162 -4.58 3.50 11.00
CA ARG A 162 -6.02 3.42 11.31
C ARG A 162 -6.82 2.76 10.19
N ARG A 163 -6.40 2.94 8.93
CA ARG A 163 -7.09 2.41 7.74
C ARG A 163 -6.11 1.84 6.70
N PRO A 164 -5.20 0.91 7.07
CA PRO A 164 -4.08 0.47 6.23
C PRO A 164 -4.51 -0.19 4.91
N TYR A 165 -5.70 -0.82 4.90
CA TYR A 165 -6.22 -1.56 3.75
C TYR A 165 -7.27 -0.78 2.95
N SER A 166 -7.46 0.52 3.23
CA SER A 166 -8.45 1.34 2.53
C SER A 166 -7.93 2.75 2.29
N GLN A 167 -8.21 3.70 3.17
CA GLN A 167 -7.84 5.11 2.98
C GLN A 167 -6.35 5.38 3.24
N GLY A 168 -5.67 4.50 3.97
CA GLY A 168 -4.23 4.53 4.25
C GLY A 168 -3.38 3.78 3.22
N TYR A 169 -3.82 3.69 1.96
CA TYR A 169 -3.00 3.16 0.87
C TYR A 169 -1.71 3.99 0.70
N LEU A 170 -0.67 3.39 0.17
CA LEU A 170 0.62 4.04 -0.10
C LEU A 170 0.59 4.75 -1.46
N ALA A 171 0.17 4.01 -2.49
CA ALA A 171 0.16 4.47 -3.87
C ALA A 171 -0.88 3.71 -4.71
N ILE A 172 -1.28 4.31 -5.84
CA ILE A 172 -2.07 3.66 -6.89
C ILE A 172 -1.19 3.58 -8.13
N VAL A 173 -1.11 2.40 -8.71
CA VAL A 173 -0.29 2.13 -9.89
C VAL A 173 -1.11 1.43 -10.98
N LYS A 174 -0.75 1.67 -12.24
CA LYS A 174 -1.27 0.94 -13.39
C LYS A 174 -0.20 0.00 -13.92
N PRO A 175 -0.36 -1.32 -13.80
CA PRO A 175 0.58 -2.28 -14.38
C PRO A 175 0.78 -2.04 -15.89
N LYS A 176 1.97 -2.33 -16.40
CA LYS A 176 2.26 -2.23 -17.83
C LYS A 176 1.46 -3.23 -18.65
N LEU A 177 1.27 -4.43 -18.09
CA LEU A 177 0.55 -5.53 -18.72
C LEU A 177 -0.85 -5.60 -18.11
N ASP A 178 -1.87 -5.69 -18.95
CA ASP A 178 -3.25 -5.82 -18.46
C ASP A 178 -3.54 -7.24 -17.95
N ASP A 179 -2.77 -8.25 -18.38
CA ASP A 179 -2.89 -9.64 -17.90
C ASP A 179 -2.36 -9.75 -16.45
N PRO A 180 -3.25 -9.99 -15.45
CA PRO A 180 -2.86 -10.06 -14.05
C PRO A 180 -1.79 -11.11 -13.78
N LYS A 181 -1.84 -12.25 -14.47
CA LYS A 181 -0.90 -13.37 -14.23
C LYS A 181 0.54 -12.99 -14.55
N LYS A 182 0.74 -12.10 -15.53
CA LYS A 182 2.06 -11.59 -15.91
C LYS A 182 2.43 -10.34 -15.11
N ALA A 183 1.46 -9.45 -14.91
CA ALA A 183 1.67 -8.21 -14.17
C ALA A 183 2.06 -8.45 -12.70
N LEU A 184 1.47 -9.47 -12.08
CA LEU A 184 1.62 -9.81 -10.67
C LEU A 184 2.37 -11.13 -10.48
N GLU A 185 3.24 -11.51 -11.42
CA GLU A 185 3.95 -12.81 -11.39
C GLU A 185 4.84 -13.00 -10.14
N LEU A 186 5.28 -11.90 -9.53
CA LEU A 186 6.08 -11.89 -8.30
C LEU A 186 5.23 -11.84 -7.02
N CYS A 187 3.90 -11.74 -7.16
CA CYS A 187 2.98 -11.67 -6.04
C CYS A 187 2.30 -13.02 -5.83
N ILE A 188 1.90 -13.28 -4.59
CA ILE A 188 1.20 -14.49 -4.18
C ILE A 188 -0.23 -14.18 -3.79
N THR A 189 -1.05 -15.22 -3.77
CA THR A 189 -2.45 -15.16 -3.32
C THR A 189 -2.54 -14.97 -1.81
N ARG A 190 -3.75 -14.65 -1.35
CA ARG A 190 -4.03 -14.52 0.09
C ARG A 190 -3.76 -15.81 0.84
N GLU A 191 -4.19 -16.93 0.28
CA GLU A 191 -4.07 -18.26 0.88
C GLU A 191 -2.59 -18.65 1.02
N GLU A 192 -1.78 -18.37 -0.01
CA GLU A 192 -0.33 -18.60 0.03
C GLU A 192 0.38 -17.68 1.03
N TYR A 193 -0.09 -16.44 1.17
CA TYR A 193 0.47 -15.50 2.13
C TYR A 193 0.16 -15.91 3.57
N GLU A 194 -1.09 -16.25 3.88
CA GLU A 194 -1.53 -16.71 5.19
C GLU A 194 -0.84 -18.04 5.59
N ALA A 195 -0.55 -18.93 4.63
CA ALA A 195 0.16 -20.18 4.89
C ALA A 195 1.66 -20.01 5.23
N ARG A 196 2.23 -18.82 5.00
CA ARG A 196 3.64 -18.50 5.30
C ARG A 196 3.84 -17.79 6.65
N GLN A 197 2.76 -17.47 7.35
CA GLN A 197 2.76 -16.84 8.68
C GLN A 197 2.65 -17.89 9.78
#